data_AF-A0A7V5GSZ6-F1
#
_entry.id   AF-A0A7V5GSZ6-F1
#
_cell.length_a   1.000
_cell.length_b   1.000
_cell.length_c   1.000
_cell.angle_alpha   90.00
_cell.angle_beta   90.00
_cell.angle_gamma   90.00
#
_symmetry.space_group_name_H-M   'P 1'
#
loop_
_entity.id
_entity.type
_entity.pdbx_description
1 polymer ?
#
loop_
_entity_poly.entity_id
_entity_poly.type
_entity_poly.pdbx_seq_one_letter_code
_entity_poly.pdbx_strand_id
1 'polypeptide(L)'
;MNQTIRDPRKTGTKRRSAKKPAVNAKRTTKSRINSLVIVESPTKARTLNRYLGGGYTVMASGGHIIDLPPKKFGVDIEADFKLEYKLLPGKARIAKSLAAAASRADKVILATDPDREGEAIAWHISRYINRNVNDGVLRVQFHEITRKA
;
A
#
# COMPACT_ATOMS: atom_id res chain seq x y z
N MET A 1 -65.42 -36.03 39.89
CA MET A 1 -65.30 -34.61 39.48
C MET A 1 -64.01 -34.46 38.68
N ASN A 2 -64.16 -33.99 37.42
CA ASN A 2 -63.20 -33.39 36.48
C ASN A 2 -61.80 -34.03 36.34
N GLN A 3 -61.54 -34.79 35.27
CA GLN A 3 -61.16 -34.35 33.91
C GLN A 3 -59.76 -33.70 33.81
N THR A 4 -58.96 -34.22 32.86
CA THR A 4 -58.14 -33.48 31.84
C THR A 4 -56.73 -34.08 31.71
N ILE A 5 -56.51 -35.06 30.82
CA ILE A 5 -56.06 -34.98 29.40
C ILE A 5 -54.52 -35.04 29.25
N ARG A 6 -54.13 -35.83 28.24
CA ARG A 6 -52.85 -36.45 27.89
C ARG A 6 -51.87 -35.48 27.21
N ASP A 7 -50.57 -35.81 27.20
CA ASP A 7 -49.76 -35.78 25.96
C ASP A 7 -48.48 -36.67 26.06
N PRO A 8 -48.22 -37.61 25.11
CA PRO A 8 -47.02 -38.44 25.10
C PRO A 8 -46.02 -37.96 24.02
N ARG A 9 -44.82 -37.51 24.43
CA ARG A 9 -43.73 -37.26 23.47
C ARG A 9 -42.79 -38.45 23.37
N LYS A 10 -42.89 -39.11 22.21
CA LYS A 10 -42.03 -40.18 21.71
C LYS A 10 -40.57 -39.72 21.56
N THR A 11 -39.68 -40.61 21.96
CA THR A 11 -38.24 -40.62 21.73
C THR A 11 -37.93 -40.83 20.24
N GLY A 12 -37.20 -39.89 19.63
CA GLY A 12 -36.78 -39.93 18.23
C GLY A 12 -35.26 -40.06 18.09
N THR A 13 -34.83 -41.18 17.52
CA THR A 13 -33.45 -41.61 17.25
C THR A 13 -32.68 -40.63 16.35
N LYS A 14 -31.50 -40.19 16.80
CA LYS A 14 -30.56 -39.34 16.02
C LYS A 14 -30.01 -40.08 14.81
N ARG A 15 -30.39 -39.65 13.60
CA ARG A 15 -29.70 -40.00 12.33
C ARG A 15 -28.33 -39.33 12.27
N ARG A 16 -27.24 -40.10 12.18
CA ARG A 16 -25.89 -39.60 11.84
C ARG A 16 -25.87 -39.25 10.34
N SER A 17 -25.68 -37.99 10.01
CA SER A 17 -25.42 -37.53 8.63
C SER A 17 -23.98 -37.89 8.24
N ALA A 18 -23.84 -38.59 7.11
CA ALA A 18 -22.56 -38.93 6.51
C ALA A 18 -21.79 -37.66 6.09
N LYS A 19 -20.55 -37.54 6.55
CA LYS A 19 -19.64 -36.43 6.28
C LYS A 19 -19.11 -36.58 4.84
N LYS A 20 -19.50 -35.72 3.91
CA LYS A 20 -18.89 -35.65 2.57
C LYS A 20 -17.38 -35.35 2.72
N PRO A 21 -16.48 -36.02 2.00
CA PRO A 21 -15.07 -35.68 2.04
C PRO A 21 -14.89 -34.29 1.42
N ALA A 22 -14.29 -33.37 2.18
CA ALA A 22 -13.87 -32.08 1.68
C ALA A 22 -12.73 -32.32 0.67
N VAL A 23 -13.01 -32.17 -0.62
CA VAL A 23 -11.99 -32.14 -1.66
C VAL A 23 -11.17 -30.87 -1.42
N ASN A 24 -10.02 -31.04 -0.76
CA ASN A 24 -9.06 -29.97 -0.52
C ASN A 24 -8.33 -29.67 -1.83
N ALA A 25 -9.01 -28.97 -2.73
CA ALA A 25 -8.37 -28.40 -3.90
C ALA A 25 -7.43 -27.30 -3.39
N LYS A 26 -6.16 -27.66 -3.19
CA LYS A 26 -5.05 -26.70 -3.08
C LYS A 26 -5.05 -25.87 -4.37
N ARG A 27 -5.81 -24.79 -4.35
CA ARG A 27 -5.77 -23.75 -5.36
C ARG A 27 -4.37 -23.17 -5.28
N THR A 28 -3.51 -23.55 -6.21
CA THR A 28 -2.19 -22.96 -6.40
C THR A 28 -2.39 -21.51 -6.78
N THR A 29 -2.58 -20.64 -5.79
CA THR A 29 -2.62 -19.20 -5.98
C THR A 29 -1.20 -18.79 -6.34
N LYS A 30 -0.92 -18.68 -7.64
CA LYS A 30 0.21 -17.94 -8.17
C LYS A 30 0.27 -16.63 -7.37
N SER A 31 1.30 -16.46 -6.54
CA SER A 31 1.47 -15.27 -5.71
C SER A 31 1.30 -14.07 -6.64
N ARG A 32 0.26 -13.27 -6.42
CA ARG A 32 0.08 -12.06 -7.22
C ARG A 32 1.21 -11.14 -6.82
N ILE A 33 2.02 -10.72 -7.80
CA ILE A 33 3.04 -9.68 -7.59
C ILE A 33 2.35 -8.51 -6.88
N ASN A 34 2.85 -8.17 -5.70
CA ASN A 34 2.31 -7.11 -4.87
C ASN A 34 3.20 -5.86 -5.04
N SER A 35 2.72 -4.92 -5.84
CA SER A 35 3.44 -3.67 -6.11
C SER A 35 2.90 -2.53 -5.26
N LEU A 36 3.80 -1.75 -4.65
CA LEU A 36 3.43 -0.51 -3.97
C LEU A 36 3.50 0.64 -4.97
N VAL A 37 2.41 1.35 -5.18
CA VAL A 37 2.38 2.59 -5.97
C VAL A 37 2.35 3.77 -5.02
N ILE A 38 3.32 4.67 -5.13
CA ILE A 38 3.40 5.88 -4.33
C ILE A 38 3.11 7.07 -5.22
N VAL A 39 2.09 7.85 -4.84
CA VAL A 39 1.75 9.13 -5.46
C VAL A 39 1.88 10.25 -4.46
N GLU A 40 1.82 11.47 -4.96
CA GLU A 40 1.95 12.65 -4.12
C GLU A 40 0.70 12.94 -3.28
N SER A 41 -0.50 12.93 -3.90
CA SER A 41 -1.73 13.42 -3.27
C SER A 41 -2.75 12.30 -2.96
N PRO A 42 -3.54 12.42 -1.87
CA PRO A 42 -4.58 11.45 -1.54
C PRO A 42 -5.64 11.30 -2.65
N THR A 43 -5.92 12.38 -3.40
CA THR A 43 -6.87 12.35 -4.50
C THR A 43 -6.36 11.48 -5.66
N LYS A 44 -5.08 11.64 -6.03
CA LYS A 44 -4.43 10.77 -7.03
C LYS A 44 -4.47 9.31 -6.59
N ALA A 45 -4.20 9.03 -5.31
CA ALA A 45 -4.22 7.67 -4.78
C ALA A 45 -5.62 7.04 -4.86
N ARG A 46 -6.67 7.80 -4.49
CA ARG A 46 -8.06 7.34 -4.63
C ARG A 46 -8.43 7.05 -6.07
N THR A 47 -7.99 7.88 -7.02
CA THR A 47 -8.30 7.68 -8.45
C THR A 47 -7.56 6.47 -9.01
N LEU A 48 -6.26 6.34 -8.77
CA LEU A 48 -5.51 5.18 -9.22
C LEU A 48 -6.02 3.87 -8.60
N ASN A 49 -6.42 3.85 -7.32
CA ASN A 49 -7.04 2.66 -6.73
C ASN A 49 -8.34 2.22 -7.43
N ARG A 50 -9.06 3.11 -8.12
CA ARG A 50 -10.25 2.71 -8.91
C ARG A 50 -9.88 2.05 -10.24
N TYR A 51 -8.69 2.33 -10.75
CA TYR A 51 -8.19 1.81 -12.03
C TYR A 51 -7.29 0.58 -11.84
N LEU A 52 -6.38 0.66 -10.88
CA LEU A 52 -5.45 -0.39 -10.47
C LEU A 52 -6.20 -1.40 -9.60
N GLY A 53 -6.45 -2.58 -10.15
CA GLY A 53 -7.12 -3.68 -9.45
C GLY A 53 -6.22 -4.38 -8.42
N GLY A 54 -6.58 -5.61 -8.07
CA GLY A 54 -5.81 -6.40 -7.10
C GLY A 54 -4.36 -6.66 -7.56
N GLY A 55 -3.41 -6.60 -6.62
CA GLY A 55 -1.97 -6.71 -6.88
C GLY A 55 -1.22 -5.39 -6.73
N TYR A 56 -1.95 -4.28 -6.55
CA TYR A 56 -1.37 -2.97 -6.24
C TYR A 56 -1.85 -2.48 -4.88
N THR A 57 -0.93 -1.90 -4.12
CA THR A 57 -1.24 -1.08 -2.94
C THR A 57 -0.91 0.36 -3.31
N VAL A 58 -1.89 1.26 -3.36
CA VAL A 58 -1.63 2.68 -3.68
C VAL A 58 -1.61 3.51 -2.41
N MET A 59 -0.53 4.26 -2.19
CA MET A 59 -0.34 5.15 -1.04
C MET A 59 0.01 6.57 -1.51
N ALA A 60 -0.40 7.57 -0.73
CA ALA A 60 -0.02 8.97 -0.95
C ALA A 60 1.06 9.41 0.03
N SER A 61 2.09 10.12 -0.42
CA SER A 61 3.09 10.75 0.46
C SER A 61 2.55 12.00 1.18
N GLY A 62 1.52 12.63 0.58
CA GLY A 62 0.99 13.92 1.00
C GLY A 62 1.91 15.09 0.64
N GLY A 63 2.58 15.03 -0.51
CA GLY A 63 3.63 15.98 -0.91
C GLY A 63 5.03 15.55 -0.46
N HIS A 64 5.91 16.53 -0.25
CA HIS A 64 7.26 16.31 0.28
C HIS A 64 7.23 15.64 1.65
N ILE A 65 8.17 14.72 1.86
CA ILE A 65 8.43 14.09 3.17
C ILE A 65 9.80 14.47 3.73
N ILE A 66 10.71 14.90 2.86
CA ILE A 66 12.08 15.29 3.16
C ILE A 66 12.30 16.67 2.53
N ASP A 67 13.03 17.53 3.23
CA ASP A 67 13.42 18.86 2.76
C ASP A 67 14.73 19.28 3.45
N LEU A 68 15.21 20.48 3.17
CA LEU A 68 16.29 21.13 3.92
C LEU A 68 15.87 21.37 5.38
N PRO A 69 16.83 21.53 6.32
CA PRO A 69 16.51 21.73 7.72
C PRO A 69 15.83 23.09 7.92
N PRO A 70 14.69 23.18 8.62
CA PRO A 70 13.90 24.42 8.70
C PRO A 70 14.58 25.56 9.48
N LYS A 71 15.63 25.25 10.25
CA LYS A 71 16.32 26.20 11.14
C LYS A 71 17.81 26.37 10.80
N LYS A 72 18.28 25.82 9.69
CA LYS A 72 19.68 25.94 9.23
C LYS A 72 19.69 26.16 7.73
N PHE A 73 20.78 26.72 7.21
CA PHE A 73 20.92 26.97 5.78
C PHE A 73 20.84 25.68 4.94
N GLY A 74 21.37 24.57 5.44
CA GLY A 74 21.20 23.24 4.82
C GLY A 74 21.99 23.01 3.54
N VAL A 75 22.79 23.99 3.11
CA VAL A 75 23.69 23.92 1.96
C VAL A 75 25.12 24.15 2.46
N ASP A 76 26.02 23.23 2.16
CA ASP A 76 27.44 23.38 2.43
C ASP A 76 28.13 23.91 1.15
N ILE A 77 28.43 25.22 1.13
CA ILE A 77 29.03 25.90 -0.02
C ILE A 77 30.48 25.44 -0.24
N GLU A 78 31.20 25.12 0.84
CA GLU A 78 32.60 24.69 0.79
C GLU A 78 32.72 23.22 0.34
N ALA A 79 31.66 22.43 0.50
CA ALA A 79 31.60 21.03 0.09
C ALA A 79 30.76 20.82 -1.18
N ASP A 80 31.04 21.58 -2.25
CA ASP A 80 30.38 21.44 -3.57
C ASP A 80 28.84 21.48 -3.49
N PHE A 81 28.32 22.48 -2.75
CA PHE A 81 26.88 22.67 -2.54
C PHE A 81 26.15 21.45 -1.96
N LYS A 82 26.85 20.64 -1.14
CA LYS A 82 26.25 19.45 -0.53
C LYS A 82 25.04 19.84 0.33
N LEU A 83 23.93 19.15 0.09
CA LEU A 83 22.66 19.41 0.76
C LEU A 83 22.49 18.50 1.99
N GLU A 84 22.11 19.10 3.12
CA GLU A 84 21.63 18.38 4.30
C GLU A 84 20.13 18.18 4.17
N TYR A 85 19.67 16.93 4.08
CA TYR A 85 18.26 16.62 4.01
C TYR A 85 17.74 16.08 5.34
N LYS A 86 16.54 16.50 5.73
CA LYS A 86 15.84 16.04 6.93
C LYS A 86 14.40 15.71 6.66
N LEU A 87 13.89 14.75 7.43
CA LEU A 87 12.48 14.44 7.43
C LEU A 87 11.68 15.63 7.99
N LEU A 88 10.64 16.03 7.26
CA LEU A 88 9.79 17.15 7.65
C LEU A 88 9.01 16.84 8.96
N PRO A 89 8.81 17.84 9.84
CA PRO A 89 7.98 17.69 11.02
C PRO A 89 6.57 17.17 10.65
N GLY A 90 6.05 16.23 11.45
CA GLY A 90 4.74 15.61 11.19
C GLY A 90 4.71 14.55 10.09
N LYS A 91 5.76 14.41 9.27
CA LYS A 91 5.84 13.38 8.20
C LYS A 91 6.40 12.04 8.67
N ALA A 92 6.86 11.92 9.91
CA ALA A 92 7.41 10.69 10.48
C ALA A 92 6.51 9.47 10.33
N ARG A 93 5.21 9.63 10.58
CA ARG A 93 4.24 8.53 10.47
C ARG A 93 4.12 8.04 9.03
N ILE A 94 3.91 8.94 8.07
CA ILE A 94 3.73 8.55 6.66
C ILE A 94 5.02 7.95 6.09
N ALA A 95 6.18 8.53 6.40
CA ALA A 95 7.46 8.03 5.93
C ALA A 95 7.72 6.60 6.43
N LYS A 96 7.47 6.33 7.72
CA LYS A 96 7.56 4.97 8.28
C LYS A 96 6.58 4.00 7.60
N SER A 97 5.35 4.42 7.35
CA SER A 97 4.36 3.60 6.66
C SER A 97 4.79 3.27 5.22
N LEU A 98 5.35 4.24 4.49
CA LEU A 98 5.87 4.02 3.13
C LEU A 98 7.05 3.04 3.15
N ALA A 99 8.01 3.20 4.07
CA ALA A 99 9.13 2.28 4.20
C ALA A 99 8.68 0.86 4.55
N ALA A 100 7.73 0.70 5.47
CA ALA A 100 7.19 -0.59 5.85
C ALA A 100 6.37 -1.26 4.72
N ALA A 101 5.67 -0.48 3.91
CA ALA A 101 5.00 -1.00 2.72
C ALA A 101 6.01 -1.40 1.64
N ALA A 102 7.04 -0.56 1.43
CA ALA A 102 8.09 -0.80 0.45
C ALA A 102 8.90 -2.06 0.77
N SER A 103 9.18 -2.37 2.04
CA SER A 103 9.92 -3.59 2.41
C SER A 103 9.15 -4.88 2.15
N ARG A 104 7.82 -4.81 2.00
CA ARG A 104 6.94 -5.96 1.73
C ARG A 104 6.49 -6.04 0.25
N ALA A 105 6.84 -5.05 -0.57
CA ALA A 105 6.42 -4.99 -1.95
C ALA A 105 7.48 -5.58 -2.87
N ASP A 106 7.07 -6.36 -3.86
CA ASP A 106 7.97 -6.91 -4.88
C ASP A 106 8.59 -5.76 -5.70
N LYS A 107 7.75 -4.78 -6.05
CA LYS A 107 8.14 -3.55 -6.78
C LYS A 107 7.59 -2.31 -6.09
N VAL A 108 8.32 -1.21 -6.20
CA VAL A 108 7.86 0.12 -5.77
C VAL A 108 7.75 1.00 -7.00
N ILE A 109 6.56 1.49 -7.30
CA ILE A 109 6.26 2.33 -8.45
C ILE A 109 6.07 3.76 -7.95
N LEU A 110 6.95 4.67 -8.36
CA LEU A 110 6.88 6.09 -8.07
C LEU A 110 6.10 6.77 -9.19
N ALA A 111 4.88 7.18 -8.87
CA ALA A 111 3.90 7.78 -9.77
C ALA A 111 3.58 9.22 -9.33
N THR A 112 4.62 9.99 -9.00
CA THR A 112 4.55 11.44 -8.81
C THR A 112 4.39 12.15 -10.15
N ASP A 113 4.03 13.43 -10.12
CA ASP A 113 3.75 14.19 -11.34
C ASP A 113 5.01 14.31 -12.22
N PRO A 114 4.85 14.43 -13.55
CA PRO A 114 5.97 14.50 -14.49
C PRO A 114 6.56 15.92 -14.56
N ASP A 115 6.85 16.49 -13.40
CA ASP A 115 7.50 17.78 -13.26
C ASP A 115 8.71 17.70 -12.32
N ARG A 116 9.45 18.81 -12.22
CA ARG A 116 10.66 18.89 -11.39
C ARG A 116 10.38 18.57 -9.91
N GLU A 117 9.22 18.99 -9.42
CA GLU A 117 8.84 18.77 -8.02
C GLU A 117 8.54 17.29 -7.77
N GLY A 118 7.77 16.66 -8.65
CA GLY A 118 7.45 15.25 -8.62
C GLY A 118 8.69 14.37 -8.72
N GLU A 119 9.69 14.74 -9.53
CA GLU A 119 10.98 14.03 -9.56
C GLU A 119 11.77 14.17 -8.25
N ALA A 120 11.80 15.36 -7.65
CA ALA A 120 12.44 15.56 -6.35
C ALA A 120 11.76 14.71 -5.26
N ILE A 121 10.42 14.67 -5.24
CA ILE A 121 9.65 13.84 -4.31
C ILE A 121 9.95 12.35 -4.52
N ALA A 122 9.94 11.88 -5.78
CA ALA A 122 10.26 10.50 -6.10
C ALA A 122 11.68 10.13 -5.65
N TRP A 123 12.66 11.01 -5.94
CA TRP A 123 14.05 10.83 -5.52
C TRP A 123 14.16 10.72 -4.00
N HIS A 124 13.58 11.67 -3.25
CA HIS A 124 13.58 11.65 -1.79
C HIS A 124 12.94 10.39 -1.19
N ILE A 125 11.80 9.96 -1.74
CA ILE A 125 11.11 8.75 -1.28
C ILE A 125 11.99 7.52 -1.51
N SER A 126 12.58 7.38 -2.70
CA SER A 126 13.46 6.25 -3.03
C SER A 126 14.65 6.13 -2.07
N ARG A 127 15.28 7.27 -1.74
CA ARG A 127 16.38 7.35 -0.79
C ARG A 127 15.92 7.00 0.62
N TYR A 128 14.77 7.51 1.04
CA TYR A 128 14.23 7.24 2.38
C TYR A 128 13.89 5.76 2.59
N ILE A 129 13.27 5.11 1.60
CA ILE A 129 12.93 3.68 1.68
C ILE A 129 14.14 2.77 1.41
N ASN A 130 15.31 3.35 1.12
CA ASN A 130 16.55 2.66 0.80
C ASN A 130 16.39 1.61 -0.33
N ARG A 131 15.72 2.00 -1.42
CA ARG A 131 15.59 1.18 -2.63
C ARG A 131 15.88 2.03 -3.86
N ASN A 132 16.50 1.43 -4.86
CA ASN A 132 16.75 2.05 -6.17
C ASN A 132 16.24 1.14 -7.30
N VAL A 133 16.59 1.49 -8.55
CA VAL A 133 16.16 0.75 -9.75
C VAL A 133 16.59 -0.73 -9.74
N ASN A 134 17.78 -1.03 -9.19
CA ASN A 134 18.27 -2.40 -9.05
C ASN A 134 17.48 -3.17 -7.99
N ASP A 135 16.93 -2.46 -7.01
CA ASP A 135 16.05 -3.01 -5.99
C ASP A 135 14.58 -3.02 -6.43
N GLY A 136 14.27 -2.85 -7.72
CA GLY A 136 12.90 -2.91 -8.24
C GLY A 136 12.04 -1.66 -7.98
N VAL A 137 12.67 -0.49 -7.84
CA VAL A 137 11.97 0.80 -7.97
C VAL A 137 11.74 1.12 -9.44
N LEU A 138 10.52 1.51 -9.79
CA LEU A 138 10.11 1.91 -11.13
C LEU A 138 9.57 3.35 -11.07
N ARG A 139 9.87 4.16 -12.08
CA ARG A 139 9.31 5.51 -12.24
C ARG A 139 8.29 5.47 -13.38
N VAL A 140 7.07 5.97 -13.13
CA VAL A 140 5.99 6.03 -14.13
C VAL A 140 5.53 7.46 -14.28
N GLN A 141 5.37 7.91 -15.53
CA GLN A 141 4.91 9.25 -15.86
C GLN A 141 3.60 9.15 -16.64
N PHE A 142 2.62 9.97 -16.26
CA PHE A 142 1.38 10.17 -17.00
C PHE A 142 0.97 11.63 -16.86
N HIS A 143 0.34 12.18 -17.90
CA HIS A 143 -0.12 13.57 -17.93
C HIS A 143 -1.60 13.70 -17.59
N GLU A 144 -2.33 12.58 -17.61
CA GLU A 144 -3.73 12.49 -17.26
C GLU A 144 -3.99 11.21 -16.45
N ILE A 145 -5.01 11.24 -15.60
CA ILE A 145 -5.39 10.08 -14.78
C ILE A 145 -6.67 9.49 -15.36
N THR A 146 -6.50 8.73 -16.44
CA THR A 146 -7.56 7.95 -17.08
C THR A 146 -7.27 6.45 -16.94
N ARG A 147 -8.20 5.59 -17.35
CA ARG A 147 -7.95 4.12 -17.32
C ARG A 147 -6.96 3.68 -18.41
N LYS A 148 -6.79 4.48 -19.46
CA LYS A 148 -5.99 4.12 -20.65
C LYS A 148 -4.56 4.63 -20.58
N ALA A 149 -4.36 5.83 -20.04
CA ALA A 149 -3.05 6.42 -19.78
C ALA A 149 -2.31 5.67 -18.66
#